data_AF-A0A9E4QD08-F1
#
_entry.id   AF-A0A9E4QD08-F1
#
_cell.length_a   1.000
_cell.length_b   1.000
_cell.length_c   1.000
_cell.angle_alpha   90.00
_cell.angle_beta   90.00
_cell.angle_gamma   90.00
#
_symmetry.space_group_name_H-M   'P 1'
#
loop_
_entity.id
_entity.type
_entity.pdbx_description
1 polymer ?
#
loop_
_entity_poly.entity_id
_entity_poly.type
_entity_poly.pdbx_seq_one_letter_code
_entity_poly.pdbx_strand_id
1 'polypeptide(L)'
;MQEGPASPFFVGSLITSVVGAALLLATDFAGWSSSTSGGGITVEASGYIGLLTVYFPLIAVLSGTLLYCGYVSFTALGDPEQGPDPRYIDLAYKGSVAVFATVLAGALVFATIMLTDEPDDWWLDSGFYGGMIGSLLTAVLLRLGLQRLSA
;
A
#
# COMPACT_ATOMS: atom_id res chain seq x y z
N MET A 1 -16.91 21.17 -17.56
CA MET A 1 -15.60 20.90 -16.94
C MET A 1 -14.63 20.63 -18.06
N GLN A 2 -13.72 21.56 -18.37
CA GLN A 2 -12.58 21.22 -19.22
C GLN A 2 -11.62 20.44 -18.34
N GLU A 3 -11.47 19.14 -18.59
CA GLU A 3 -10.45 18.35 -17.92
C GLU A 3 -9.08 18.89 -18.32
N GLY A 4 -8.35 19.45 -17.36
CA GLY A 4 -6.95 19.82 -17.59
C GLY A 4 -6.14 18.56 -17.95
N PRO A 5 -5.02 18.70 -18.68
CA PRO A 5 -4.20 17.56 -19.13
C PRO A 5 -3.64 16.69 -17.98
N ALA A 6 -3.72 17.17 -16.73
CA ALA A 6 -3.32 16.44 -15.54
C ALA A 6 -4.44 15.60 -14.88
N SER A 7 -5.72 15.86 -15.22
CA SER A 7 -6.91 15.21 -14.66
C SER A 7 -6.85 13.67 -14.62
N PRO A 8 -6.50 12.96 -15.73
CA PRO A 8 -6.51 11.49 -15.72
C PRO A 8 -5.49 10.89 -14.74
N PHE A 9 -4.38 11.59 -14.48
CA PHE A 9 -3.38 11.12 -13.52
C PHE A 9 -3.91 11.20 -12.09
N PHE A 10 -4.63 12.26 -11.74
CA PHE A 10 -5.23 12.41 -10.41
C PHE A 10 -6.41 11.46 -10.18
N VAL A 11 -7.21 11.18 -11.21
CA VAL A 11 -8.24 10.13 -11.14
C VAL A 11 -7.59 8.77 -10.89
N GLY A 12 -6.55 8.45 -11.64
CA GLY A 12 -5.81 7.20 -11.46
C GLY A 12 -5.21 7.08 -10.06
N SER A 13 -4.52 8.12 -9.57
CA SER A 13 -3.89 8.11 -8.24
C SER A 13 -4.92 8.02 -7.11
N LEU A 14 -6.10 8.64 -7.27
CA LEU A 14 -7.22 8.49 -6.35
C LEU A 14 -7.65 7.02 -6.25
N ILE A 15 -7.91 6.37 -7.39
CA ILE A 15 -8.36 4.97 -7.41
C ILE A 15 -7.29 4.05 -6.81
N THR A 16 -6.03 4.16 -7.26
CA THR A 16 -4.97 3.24 -6.84
C THR A 16 -4.64 3.40 -5.35
N SER A 17 -4.70 4.61 -4.82
CA SER A 17 -4.42 4.87 -3.40
C SER A 17 -5.55 4.38 -2.50
N VAL A 18 -6.81 4.60 -2.87
CA VAL A 18 -7.97 4.12 -2.11
C VAL A 18 -8.04 2.59 -2.14
N VAL A 19 -7.87 1.97 -3.30
CA VAL A 19 -7.86 0.50 -3.42
C VAL A 19 -6.68 -0.09 -2.66
N GLY A 20 -5.48 0.50 -2.77
CA GLY A 20 -4.30 0.05 -2.02
C GLY A 20 -4.49 0.14 -0.50
N ALA A 21 -5.06 1.24 -0.01
CA ALA A 21 -5.39 1.41 1.41
C ALA A 21 -6.46 0.41 1.88
N ALA A 22 -7.51 0.20 1.07
CA ALA A 22 -8.58 -0.73 1.38
C ALA A 22 -8.06 -2.16 1.47
N LEU A 23 -7.20 -2.59 0.55
CA LEU A 23 -6.59 -3.93 0.60
C LEU A 23 -5.65 -4.08 1.80
N LEU A 24 -4.79 -3.10 2.08
CA LEU A 24 -3.91 -3.13 3.25
C LEU A 24 -4.68 -3.23 4.58
N LEU A 25 -5.84 -2.58 4.68
CA LEU A 25 -6.68 -2.65 5.88
C LEU A 25 -7.56 -3.89 5.90
N ALA A 26 -8.17 -4.30 4.79
CA ALA A 26 -9.24 -5.29 4.81
C ALA A 26 -8.73 -6.74 4.71
N THR A 27 -7.47 -6.93 4.33
CA THR A 27 -6.90 -8.27 4.09
C THR A 27 -5.57 -8.43 4.83
N ASP A 28 -5.18 -9.67 5.06
CA ASP A 28 -3.89 -9.95 5.68
C ASP A 28 -2.74 -9.52 4.75
N PHE A 29 -1.63 -9.16 5.36
CA PHE A 29 -0.39 -8.84 4.68
C PHE A 29 0.33 -10.12 4.25
N ALA A 30 0.40 -11.10 5.14
CA ALA A 30 1.09 -12.37 4.94
C ALA A 30 0.58 -13.43 5.92
N GLY A 31 0.81 -14.70 5.59
CA GLY A 31 0.43 -15.84 6.41
C GLY A 31 1.44 -16.97 6.33
N TRP A 32 1.40 -17.85 7.32
CA TRP A 32 2.21 -19.06 7.37
C TRP A 32 1.50 -20.18 8.13
N SER A 33 1.88 -21.41 7.82
CA SER A 33 1.39 -22.63 8.42
C SER A 33 2.55 -23.57 8.68
N SER A 34 2.48 -24.31 9.78
CA SER A 34 3.53 -25.17 10.24
C SER A 34 2.95 -26.43 10.82
N SER A 35 3.58 -27.55 10.51
CA SER A 35 3.19 -28.84 11.07
C SER A 35 4.42 -29.54 11.61
N THR A 36 4.35 -29.97 12.87
CA THR A 36 5.38 -30.79 13.49
C THR A 36 4.76 -32.14 13.84
N SER A 37 5.33 -33.22 13.31
CA SER A 37 4.90 -34.58 13.65
C SER A 37 5.93 -35.28 14.52
N GLY A 38 5.51 -35.80 15.68
CA GLY A 38 6.36 -36.57 16.59
C GLY A 38 5.55 -37.69 17.26
N GLY A 39 6.05 -38.94 17.20
CA GLY A 39 5.41 -40.08 17.86
C GLY A 39 4.02 -40.46 17.31
N GLY A 40 3.69 -40.09 16.07
CA GLY A 40 2.39 -40.35 15.45
C GLY A 40 1.32 -39.28 15.71
N ILE A 41 1.67 -38.19 16.39
CA ILE A 41 0.80 -37.01 16.58
C ILE A 41 1.36 -35.88 15.72
N THR A 42 0.49 -35.25 14.93
CA THR A 42 0.79 -34.03 14.18
C THR A 42 0.21 -32.84 14.94
N VAL A 43 1.04 -31.83 15.21
CA VAL A 43 0.64 -30.53 15.76
C VAL A 43 0.74 -29.51 14.65
N GLU A 44 -0.37 -28.84 14.35
CA GLU A 44 -0.44 -27.76 13.36
C GLU A 44 -0.49 -26.41 14.07
N ALA A 45 0.32 -25.46 13.60
CA ALA A 45 0.32 -24.07 14.03
C ALA A 45 0.20 -23.18 12.80
N SER A 46 -0.56 -22.09 12.90
CA SER A 46 -0.73 -21.12 11.81
C SER A 46 -0.66 -19.70 12.36
N GLY A 47 -0.09 -18.80 11.57
CA GLY A 47 -0.03 -17.39 11.90
C GLY A 47 -0.28 -16.49 10.70
N TYR A 48 -0.58 -15.22 10.99
CA TYR A 48 -0.82 -14.20 9.97
C TYR A 48 -0.35 -12.84 10.47
N ILE A 49 -0.11 -11.93 9.53
CA ILE A 49 0.18 -10.52 9.75
C ILE A 49 -1.00 -9.72 9.20
N GLY A 50 -1.76 -9.04 10.06
CA GLY A 50 -2.97 -8.33 9.65
C GLY A 50 -3.51 -7.38 10.71
N LEU A 51 -4.78 -6.98 10.58
CA LEU A 51 -5.45 -6.00 11.45
C LEU A 51 -5.45 -6.36 12.94
N LEU A 52 -5.47 -7.64 13.28
CA LEU A 52 -5.59 -8.11 14.66
C LEU A 52 -4.24 -8.45 15.29
N THR A 53 -3.16 -7.98 14.68
CA THR A 53 -1.78 -8.29 15.09
C THR A 53 -1.10 -7.08 15.69
N VAL A 54 0.06 -7.29 16.35
CA VAL A 54 0.91 -6.20 16.88
C VAL A 54 1.35 -5.19 15.81
N TYR A 55 1.27 -5.59 14.53
CA TYR A 55 1.65 -4.77 13.38
C TYR A 55 0.53 -3.83 12.90
N PHE A 56 -0.68 -3.92 13.49
CA PHE A 56 -1.81 -3.06 13.13
C PHE A 56 -1.50 -1.56 13.12
N PRO A 57 -0.79 -0.97 14.12
CA PRO A 57 -0.49 0.46 14.11
C PRO A 57 0.31 0.88 12.86
N LEU A 58 1.25 0.04 12.41
CA LEU A 58 2.00 0.29 11.19
C LEU A 58 1.10 0.22 9.96
N ILE A 59 0.29 -0.85 9.84
CA ILE A 59 -0.67 -1.01 8.74
C ILE A 59 -1.65 0.17 8.66
N ALA A 60 -2.14 0.66 9.80
CA ALA A 60 -3.02 1.81 9.87
C ALA A 60 -2.34 3.11 9.40
N VAL A 61 -1.08 3.34 9.77
CA VAL A 61 -0.30 4.51 9.30
C VAL A 61 -0.05 4.44 7.79
N LEU A 62 0.32 3.27 7.26
CA LEU A 62 0.53 3.10 5.81
C LEU A 62 -0.75 3.34 5.02
N SER A 63 -1.86 2.79 5.51
CA SER A 63 -3.17 2.94 4.89
C SER A 63 -3.68 4.38 4.99
N GLY A 64 -3.51 5.04 6.15
CA GLY A 64 -3.83 6.46 6.33
C GLY A 64 -3.01 7.36 5.41
N THR A 65 -1.74 7.01 5.15
CA THR A 65 -0.88 7.73 4.19
C THR A 65 -1.41 7.59 2.76
N LEU A 66 -1.84 6.39 2.35
CA LEU A 66 -2.47 6.20 1.05
C LEU A 66 -3.82 6.91 0.95
N LEU A 67 -4.65 6.89 1.99
CA LEU A 67 -5.91 7.66 2.02
C LEU A 67 -5.65 9.16 1.92
N TYR A 68 -4.58 9.67 2.54
CA TYR A 68 -4.16 11.05 2.37
C TYR A 68 -3.75 11.34 0.91
N CYS A 69 -3.05 10.42 0.24
CA CYS A 69 -2.76 10.55 -1.19
C CYS A 69 -4.04 10.61 -2.04
N GLY A 70 -5.04 9.79 -1.69
CA GLY A 70 -6.36 9.82 -2.30
C GLY A 70 -7.07 11.15 -2.07
N TYR A 71 -7.05 11.66 -0.84
CA TYR A 71 -7.60 12.97 -0.51
C TYR A 71 -6.95 14.10 -1.34
N VAL A 72 -5.61 14.15 -1.41
CA VAL A 72 -4.89 15.14 -2.23
C VAL A 72 -5.27 15.02 -3.70
N SER A 73 -5.37 13.79 -4.22
CA SER A 73 -5.79 13.53 -5.60
C SER A 73 -7.22 14.00 -5.86
N PHE A 74 -8.13 13.78 -4.91
CA PHE A 74 -9.51 14.25 -4.99
C PHE A 74 -9.59 15.78 -4.97
N THR A 75 -8.86 16.44 -4.08
CA THR A 75 -8.81 17.92 -4.04
C THR A 75 -8.20 18.51 -5.30
N ALA A 76 -7.25 17.81 -5.93
CA ALA A 76 -6.63 18.22 -7.19
C ALA A 76 -7.59 18.15 -8.39
N LEU A 77 -8.66 17.37 -8.30
CA LEU A 77 -9.77 17.32 -9.27
C LEU A 77 -10.86 18.36 -8.98
N GLY A 78 -10.74 19.07 -7.86
CA GLY A 78 -11.72 20.05 -7.37
C GLY A 78 -11.66 21.38 -8.10
N ASP A 79 -11.92 22.46 -7.37
CA ASP A 79 -12.22 23.78 -7.92
C ASP A 79 -11.16 24.29 -8.92
N PRO A 80 -11.52 24.49 -10.21
CA PRO A 80 -10.59 24.95 -11.24
C PRO A 80 -10.04 26.35 -10.98
N GLU A 81 -10.67 27.15 -10.10
CA GLU A 81 -10.18 28.51 -9.78
C GLU A 81 -8.99 28.52 -8.82
N GLN A 82 -8.86 27.52 -7.94
CA GLN A 82 -7.73 27.46 -6.99
C GLN A 82 -6.59 26.58 -7.50
N GLY A 83 -6.90 25.62 -8.38
CA GLY A 83 -5.92 24.68 -8.91
C GLY A 83 -5.28 23.79 -7.83
N PRO A 84 -4.68 22.67 -8.22
CA PRO A 84 -3.95 21.83 -7.27
C PRO A 84 -2.68 22.52 -6.74
N ASP A 85 -2.51 22.60 -5.42
CA ASP A 85 -1.25 23.07 -4.81
C ASP A 85 -0.14 21.99 -4.99
N PRO A 86 0.95 22.31 -5.73
CA PRO A 86 2.04 21.36 -6.01
C PRO A 86 2.74 20.82 -4.76
N ARG A 87 2.70 21.54 -3.63
CA ARG A 87 3.37 21.13 -2.40
C ARG A 87 2.70 19.91 -1.78
N TYR A 88 1.36 19.85 -1.78
CA TYR A 88 0.63 18.69 -1.27
C TYR A 88 0.76 17.49 -2.20
N ILE A 89 0.82 17.71 -3.51
CA ILE A 89 1.06 16.63 -4.48
C ILE A 89 2.45 16.03 -4.29
N ASP A 90 3.49 16.85 -4.14
CA ASP A 90 4.85 16.37 -3.87
C ASP A 90 4.94 15.62 -2.53
N LEU A 91 4.25 16.10 -1.50
CA LEU A 91 4.16 15.41 -0.21
C LEU A 91 3.45 14.06 -0.34
N ALA A 92 2.31 13.99 -1.04
CA ALA A 92 1.59 12.75 -1.31
C ALA A 92 2.43 11.76 -2.14
N TYR A 93 3.15 12.25 -3.15
CA TYR A 93 4.11 11.46 -3.92
C TYR A 93 5.16 10.82 -2.98
N LYS A 94 5.83 11.63 -2.15
CA LYS A 94 6.82 11.12 -1.18
C LYS A 94 6.21 10.14 -0.19
N GLY A 95 4.99 10.40 0.27
CA GLY A 95 4.23 9.50 1.14
C GLY A 95 3.98 8.14 0.49
N SER A 96 3.50 8.12 -0.76
CA SER A 96 3.30 6.87 -1.50
C SER A 96 4.60 6.09 -1.75
N VAL A 97 5.72 6.78 -2.03
CA VAL A 97 7.05 6.15 -2.15
C VAL A 97 7.49 5.55 -0.81
N ALA A 98 7.26 6.26 0.29
CA ALA A 98 7.58 5.74 1.63
C ALA A 98 6.75 4.48 1.93
N VAL A 99 5.45 4.48 1.64
CA VAL A 99 4.59 3.30 1.80
C VAL A 99 5.11 2.13 0.95
N PHE A 100 5.43 2.36 -0.32
CA PHE A 100 6.00 1.33 -1.19
C PHE A 100 7.27 0.72 -0.61
N ALA A 101 8.21 1.56 -0.17
CA ALA A 101 9.45 1.11 0.43
C ALA A 101 9.22 0.32 1.73
N THR A 102 8.29 0.77 2.58
CA THR A 102 7.96 0.06 3.83
C THR A 102 7.28 -1.29 3.57
N VAL A 103 6.33 -1.36 2.63
CA VAL A 103 5.69 -2.64 2.25
C VAL A 103 6.71 -3.62 1.68
N LEU A 104 7.60 -3.15 0.80
CA LEU A 104 8.67 -3.98 0.25
C LEU A 104 9.63 -4.48 1.34
N ALA A 105 10.07 -3.59 2.24
CA ALA A 105 10.94 -3.96 3.35
C ALA A 105 10.26 -4.98 4.29
N GLY A 106 8.98 -4.77 4.61
CA GLY A 106 8.21 -5.70 5.45
C GLY A 106 8.11 -7.09 4.82
N ALA A 107 7.86 -7.18 3.51
CA ALA A 107 7.82 -8.45 2.81
C ALA A 107 9.19 -9.14 2.73
N LEU A 108 10.28 -8.39 2.53
CA LEU A 108 11.63 -8.95 2.54
C LEU A 108 12.00 -9.51 3.93
N VAL A 109 11.68 -8.78 5.00
CA VAL A 109 11.89 -9.24 6.38
C VAL A 109 11.08 -10.50 6.64
N PHE A 110 9.78 -10.50 6.32
CA PHE A 110 8.91 -11.66 6.48
C PHE A 110 9.44 -12.88 5.72
N ALA A 111 9.72 -12.73 4.42
CA ALA A 111 10.24 -13.81 3.59
C ALA A 111 11.58 -14.35 4.13
N THR A 112 12.47 -13.48 4.62
CA THR A 112 13.75 -13.92 5.19
C THR A 112 13.55 -14.77 6.45
N ILE A 113 12.62 -14.38 7.34
CA ILE A 113 12.31 -15.13 8.56
C ILE A 113 11.67 -16.49 8.20
N MET A 114 10.71 -16.50 7.27
CA MET A 114 10.05 -17.76 6.89
C MET A 114 11.02 -18.72 6.19
N LEU A 115 11.94 -18.22 5.35
CA LEU A 115 12.96 -19.07 4.74
C LEU A 115 13.94 -19.70 5.75
N THR A 116 14.11 -19.14 6.94
CA THR A 116 14.96 -19.73 7.99
C THR A 116 14.18 -20.63 8.95
N ASP A 117 12.97 -20.24 9.30
CA ASP A 117 12.24 -20.84 10.42
C ASP A 117 11.19 -21.85 9.95
N GLU A 118 10.46 -21.54 8.87
CA GLU A 118 9.36 -22.36 8.35
C GLU A 118 9.26 -22.25 6.80
N PRO A 119 10.18 -22.91 6.06
CA PRO A 119 10.37 -22.65 4.63
C PRO A 119 9.24 -23.19 3.73
N ASP A 120 8.43 -24.12 4.25
CA ASP A 120 7.61 -25.00 3.42
C ASP A 120 6.21 -24.44 3.12
N ASP A 121 5.64 -23.58 3.98
CA ASP A 121 4.26 -23.13 3.82
C ASP A 121 4.03 -21.69 4.35
N TRP A 122 4.47 -20.72 3.56
CA TRP A 122 4.22 -19.28 3.79
C TRP A 122 3.82 -18.58 2.50
N TRP A 123 3.05 -17.49 2.63
CA TRP A 123 2.62 -16.69 1.50
C TRP A 123 2.49 -15.21 1.86
N LEU A 124 2.58 -14.37 0.82
CA LEU A 124 2.16 -12.97 0.89
C LEU A 124 0.73 -12.90 0.39
N ASP A 125 -0.10 -12.09 1.05
CA ASP A 125 -1.53 -12.03 0.79
C ASP A 125 -1.93 -10.68 0.17
N SER A 126 -3.22 -10.50 -0.08
CA SER A 126 -3.81 -9.39 -0.81
C SER A 126 -3.46 -8.02 -0.21
N GLY A 127 -3.20 -7.94 1.10
CA GLY A 127 -2.80 -6.72 1.78
C GLY A 127 -1.41 -6.27 1.34
N PHE A 128 -0.48 -7.22 1.17
CA PHE A 128 0.84 -6.94 0.60
C PHE A 128 0.73 -6.48 -0.86
N TYR A 129 0.03 -7.24 -1.71
CA TYR A 129 -0.07 -6.90 -3.13
C TYR A 129 -0.80 -5.58 -3.36
N GLY A 130 -1.87 -5.33 -2.61
CA GLY A 130 -2.60 -4.07 -2.61
C GLY A 130 -1.74 -2.91 -2.15
N GLY A 131 -0.98 -3.08 -1.07
CA GLY A 131 -0.02 -2.09 -0.58
C GLY A 131 1.07 -1.78 -1.59
N MET A 132 1.68 -2.80 -2.20
CA MET A 132 2.77 -2.63 -3.16
C MET A 132 2.29 -1.97 -4.46
N ILE A 133 1.28 -2.56 -5.12
CA ILE A 133 0.79 -2.09 -6.41
C ILE A 133 0.09 -0.73 -6.23
N GLY A 134 -0.74 -0.58 -5.20
CA GLY A 134 -1.46 0.66 -4.92
C GLY A 134 -0.52 1.83 -4.65
N SER A 135 0.51 1.65 -3.83
CA SER A 135 1.49 2.70 -3.55
C SER A 135 2.38 3.04 -4.75
N LEU A 136 2.85 2.04 -5.49
CA LEU A 136 3.68 2.25 -6.68
C LEU A 136 2.95 3.02 -7.78
N LEU A 137 1.73 2.59 -8.13
CA LEU A 137 0.94 3.26 -9.16
C LEU A 137 0.54 4.67 -8.72
N THR A 138 0.16 4.85 -7.46
CA THR A 138 -0.11 6.18 -6.88
C THR A 138 1.10 7.09 -7.03
N ALA A 139 2.30 6.61 -6.70
CA ALA A 139 3.54 7.40 -6.82
C ALA A 139 3.80 7.82 -8.27
N VAL A 140 3.71 6.88 -9.21
CA VAL A 140 3.93 7.15 -10.64
C VAL A 140 2.93 8.18 -11.15
N LEU A 141 1.65 8.02 -10.83
CA LEU A 141 0.58 8.88 -11.32
C LEU A 141 0.67 10.30 -10.72
N LEU A 142 0.92 10.43 -9.41
CA LEU A 142 1.15 11.73 -8.78
C LEU A 142 2.37 12.45 -9.38
N ARG A 143 3.45 11.71 -9.66
CA ARG A 143 4.65 12.28 -10.30
C ARG A 143 4.35 12.80 -11.70
N LEU A 144 3.60 12.05 -12.50
CA LEU A 144 3.19 12.47 -13.85
C LEU A 144 2.22 13.67 -13.81
N GLY A 145 1.26 13.66 -12.89
CA GLY A 145 0.35 14.78 -12.66
C GLY A 145 1.10 16.07 -12.30
N LEU A 146 2.09 15.97 -11.39
CA LEU A 146 2.93 17.09 -10.99
C LEU A 146 3.74 17.67 -12.17
N GLN A 147 4.33 16.82 -13.00
CA GLN A 147 5.08 17.24 -14.19
C GLN A 147 4.21 18.01 -15.19
N ARG A 148 2.93 17.63 -15.32
CA ARG A 148 1.97 18.29 -16.21
C ARG A 148 1.48 19.63 -15.68
N LEU A 149 1.56 19.86 -14.38
CA LEU A 149 1.25 21.18 -13.79
C LEU A 149 2.40 22.18 -13.94
N SER A 150 3.63 21.68 -14.11
CA SER A 150 4.83 22.50 -14.29
C SER A 150 5.19 22.82 -15.75
N ALA A 151 4.44 22.26 -16.71
CA ALA A 151 4.67 22.39 -18.15
C ALA A 151 3.70 23.39 -18.77
#